data_AF-A0A1M3HIV5-F1
#
_entry.id   AF-A0A1M3HIV5-F1
#
_cell.length_a   1.000
_cell.length_b   1.000
_cell.length_c   1.000
_cell.angle_alpha   90.00
_cell.angle_beta   90.00
_cell.angle_gamma   90.00
#
_symmetry.space_group_name_H-M   'P 1'
#
loop_
_entity.id
_entity.type
_entity.pdbx_description
1 polymer ?
#
loop_
_entity_poly.entity_id
_entity_poly.type
_entity_poly.pdbx_seq_one_letter_code
_entity_poly.pdbx_strand_id
1 'polypeptide(L)'
;MGFCPHDVFEQITDDHFFKKGNLLMFEIKSSLPFENDFVLDFIAYIKYSETEQEYFLEKISTSLVNTKSPAQHRSQVFYGLDIPFFSAKEIFNLLQGRAVYKNYTASSENLRFWFQLDFSRTDTLGNYKFVKYGDTYNLDTILSKYPVKELRKQELKTALLLSLKKGNIHPVTFVKETKLEKKFICASPATKSIKIFPLR
;
A
#
# COMPACT_ATOMS: atom_id res chain seq x y z
N MET A 1 11.07 -0.78 26.98
CA MET A 1 12.23 -1.28 26.22
C MET A 1 11.90 -1.11 24.75
N GLY A 2 12.49 -0.08 24.13
CA GLY A 2 12.24 0.26 22.73
C GLY A 2 13.11 -0.61 21.82
N PHE A 3 12.49 -1.15 20.78
CA PHE A 3 13.22 -1.80 19.69
C PHE A 3 13.81 -0.71 18.79
N CYS A 4 15.14 -0.65 18.72
CA CYS A 4 15.87 0.13 17.73
C CYS A 4 15.78 -0.58 16.36
N PRO A 5 15.66 0.15 15.23
CA PRO A 5 15.52 -0.44 13.90
C PRO A 5 16.83 -0.99 13.30
N HIS A 6 17.90 -1.06 14.08
CA HIS A 6 19.25 -1.35 13.56
C HIS A 6 19.49 -2.83 13.24
N ASP A 7 18.67 -3.74 13.77
CA ASP A 7 18.94 -5.18 13.72
C ASP A 7 18.38 -5.89 12.47
N VAL A 8 17.73 -5.18 11.55
CA VAL A 8 17.24 -5.77 10.28
C VAL A 8 18.26 -5.64 9.15
N PHE A 9 19.28 -4.78 9.31
CA PHE A 9 20.29 -4.55 8.27
C PHE A 9 21.46 -5.54 8.27
N GLU A 10 21.66 -6.33 9.34
CA GLU A 10 22.81 -7.24 9.46
C GLU A 10 22.59 -8.66 8.91
N GLN A 11 21.45 -8.96 8.29
CA GLN A 11 21.20 -10.29 7.69
C GLN A 11 21.20 -10.33 6.15
N ILE A 12 21.71 -9.29 5.49
CA ILE A 12 21.91 -9.25 4.01
C ILE A 12 23.41 -9.10 3.67
N THR A 13 24.26 -9.78 4.42
CA THR A 13 25.67 -9.99 4.10
C THR A 13 25.84 -11.50 4.20
N ASP A 14 25.93 -12.25 3.10
CA ASP A 14 27.26 -12.54 2.57
C ASP A 14 27.33 -13.09 1.14
N ASP A 15 26.24 -13.25 0.36
CA ASP A 15 26.33 -13.98 -0.93
C ASP A 15 26.21 -13.14 -2.22
N HIS A 16 26.14 -11.81 -2.16
CA HIS A 16 26.01 -10.98 -3.39
C HIS A 16 27.02 -9.83 -3.55
N PHE A 17 28.06 -9.76 -2.71
CA PHE A 17 29.06 -8.69 -2.80
C PHE A 17 30.46 -9.22 -3.16
N PHE A 18 30.64 -9.63 -4.41
CA PHE A 18 31.93 -9.54 -5.11
C PHE A 18 31.69 -8.67 -6.35
N LYS A 19 32.41 -7.58 -6.66
CA LYS A 19 33.86 -7.33 -6.58
C LYS A 19 34.12 -5.83 -6.81
N LYS A 20 35.10 -5.25 -6.10
CA LYS A 20 36.12 -4.32 -6.64
C LYS A 20 35.64 -3.20 -7.60
N GLY A 21 35.29 -2.03 -7.06
CA GLY A 21 35.04 -0.79 -7.82
C GLY A 21 33.92 0.04 -7.18
N ASN A 22 34.02 1.37 -7.21
CA ASN A 22 32.97 2.29 -6.72
C ASN A 22 31.62 1.96 -7.40
N LEU A 23 30.74 1.24 -6.71
CA LEU A 23 29.42 0.86 -7.24
C LEU A 23 28.50 2.07 -7.24
N LEU A 24 28.37 2.74 -8.38
CA LEU A 24 27.46 3.87 -8.54
C LEU A 24 25.97 3.46 -8.52
N MET A 25 25.66 2.16 -8.59
CA MET A 25 24.30 1.63 -8.50
C MET A 25 24.27 0.18 -8.01
N PHE A 26 23.20 -0.20 -7.32
CA PHE A 26 22.92 -1.59 -6.94
C PHE A 26 21.41 -1.83 -6.74
N GLU A 27 21.02 -3.10 -6.67
CA GLU A 27 19.63 -3.53 -6.49
C GLU A 27 19.47 -4.29 -5.17
N ILE A 28 18.35 -4.05 -4.47
CA ILE A 28 17.91 -4.88 -3.35
C ILE A 28 16.63 -5.60 -3.78
N LYS A 29 16.64 -6.93 -3.70
CA LYS A 29 15.53 -7.79 -4.08
C LYS A 29 14.86 -8.38 -2.84
N SER A 30 13.54 -8.41 -2.82
CA SER A 30 12.76 -9.02 -1.74
C SER A 30 11.47 -9.61 -2.28
N SER A 31 10.95 -10.63 -1.60
CA SER A 31 9.69 -11.28 -1.97
C SER A 31 8.89 -11.54 -0.70
N LEU A 32 7.62 -11.14 -0.70
CA LEU A 32 6.74 -11.22 0.47
C LEU A 32 5.43 -11.94 0.11
N PRO A 33 5.06 -13.03 0.81
CA PRO A 33 3.76 -13.66 0.62
C PRO A 33 2.64 -12.76 1.19
N PHE A 34 1.52 -12.65 0.48
CA PHE A 34 0.35 -11.85 0.87
C PHE A 34 -0.95 -12.55 0.53
N GLU A 35 -1.75 -12.94 1.51
CA GLU A 35 -2.94 -13.76 1.25
C GLU A 35 -2.52 -15.09 0.57
N ASN A 36 -3.23 -16.20 0.77
CA ASN A 36 -2.64 -17.54 0.51
C ASN A 36 -2.06 -17.76 -0.90
N ASP A 37 -2.53 -17.02 -1.90
CA ASP A 37 -2.19 -17.24 -3.30
C ASP A 37 -1.42 -16.08 -3.94
N PHE A 38 -1.03 -15.03 -3.21
CA PHE A 38 -0.19 -13.97 -3.79
C PHE A 38 1.20 -13.87 -3.17
N VAL A 39 2.14 -13.49 -4.03
CA VAL A 39 3.50 -13.12 -3.68
C VAL A 39 3.76 -11.75 -4.30
N LEU A 40 4.33 -10.84 -3.51
CA LEU A 40 4.72 -9.52 -3.97
C LEU A 40 6.24 -9.44 -4.00
N ASP A 41 6.77 -9.35 -5.21
CA ASP A 41 8.20 -9.18 -5.47
C ASP A 41 8.54 -7.70 -5.56
N PHE A 42 9.70 -7.33 -5.03
CA PHE A 42 10.24 -5.98 -5.00
C PHE A 42 11.68 -5.97 -5.52
N ILE A 43 11.99 -4.97 -6.32
CA ILE A 43 13.37 -4.60 -6.67
C ILE A 43 13.52 -3.11 -6.40
N ALA A 44 14.26 -2.76 -5.36
CA ALA A 44 14.66 -1.39 -5.07
C ALA A 44 15.97 -1.09 -5.79
N TYR A 45 15.97 -0.04 -6.62
CA TYR A 45 17.13 0.42 -7.36
C TYR A 45 17.75 1.58 -6.60
N ILE A 46 18.96 1.38 -6.08
CA ILE A 46 19.72 2.37 -5.32
C ILE A 46 20.82 2.92 -6.21
N LYS A 47 20.96 4.24 -6.23
CA LYS A 47 21.95 4.94 -7.06
C LYS A 47 22.75 5.92 -6.20
N TYR A 48 24.06 5.98 -6.44
CA TYR A 48 24.94 6.99 -5.85
C TYR A 48 24.81 8.30 -6.62
N SER A 49 24.63 9.40 -5.90
CA SER A 49 24.78 10.76 -6.40
C SER A 49 26.21 11.21 -6.14
N GLU A 50 27.00 11.43 -7.18
CA GLU A 50 28.35 12.00 -7.02
C GLU A 50 28.30 13.45 -6.51
N THR A 51 27.25 14.19 -6.87
CA THR A 51 27.04 15.58 -6.45
C THR A 51 26.71 15.70 -4.97
N GLU A 52 25.74 14.89 -4.50
CA GLU A 52 25.30 14.89 -3.10
C GLU A 52 26.16 13.95 -2.23
N GLN A 53 27.06 13.20 -2.85
CA GLN A 53 27.93 12.20 -2.24
C GLN A 53 27.20 11.12 -1.42
N GLU A 54 25.94 10.83 -1.75
CA GLU A 54 25.09 9.88 -1.03
C GLU A 54 24.34 8.92 -1.96
N TYR A 55 23.87 7.80 -1.40
CA TYR A 55 22.98 6.88 -2.10
C TYR A 55 21.52 7.29 -1.90
N PHE A 56 20.75 7.27 -2.99
CA PHE A 56 19.31 7.51 -2.96
C PHE A 56 18.54 6.37 -3.64
N LEU A 57 17.30 6.19 -3.21
CA LEU A 57 16.35 5.29 -3.86
C LEU A 57 15.86 5.94 -5.16
N GLU A 58 16.24 5.39 -6.31
CA GLU A 58 15.80 5.89 -7.61
C GLU A 58 14.35 5.48 -7.88
N LYS A 59 14.07 4.18 -7.72
CA LYS A 59 12.75 3.59 -7.95
C LYS A 59 12.60 2.25 -7.24
N ILE A 60 11.35 1.83 -7.06
CA ILE A 60 10.97 0.48 -6.63
C ILE A 60 10.14 -0.14 -7.75
N SER A 61 10.61 -1.22 -8.35
CA SER A 61 9.80 -2.06 -9.23
C SER A 61 9.11 -3.13 -8.41
N THR A 62 7.82 -3.36 -8.68
CA THR A 62 7.02 -4.34 -7.95
C THR A 62 6.22 -5.22 -8.90
N SER A 63 6.09 -6.49 -8.54
CA SER A 63 5.29 -7.47 -9.27
C SER A 63 4.48 -8.29 -8.28
N LEU A 64 3.15 -8.18 -8.38
CA LEU A 64 2.21 -9.01 -7.66
C LEU A 64 1.88 -10.24 -8.51
N VAL A 65 2.33 -11.39 -8.06
CA VAL A 65 2.11 -12.69 -8.71
C VAL A 65 1.03 -13.43 -7.95
N ASN A 66 0.04 -13.97 -8.66
CA ASN A 66 -0.91 -14.93 -8.10
C ASN A 66 -0.56 -16.34 -8.57
N THR A 67 -0.37 -17.27 -7.65
CA THR A 67 0.08 -18.64 -7.94
C THR A 67 -0.98 -19.49 -8.64
N LYS A 68 -2.25 -19.10 -8.57
CA LYS A 68 -3.39 -19.84 -9.15
C LYS A 68 -4.03 -19.15 -10.36
N SER A 69 -3.79 -17.85 -10.56
CA SER A 69 -4.51 -17.04 -11.53
C SER A 69 -3.60 -15.99 -12.19
N PRO A 70 -2.95 -16.32 -13.32
CA PRO A 70 -2.09 -15.40 -14.06
C PRO A 70 -2.77 -14.09 -14.47
N ALA A 71 -4.09 -14.12 -14.71
CA ALA A 71 -4.88 -12.92 -15.03
C ALA A 71 -4.89 -11.86 -13.90
N GLN A 72 -4.48 -12.22 -12.69
CA GLN A 72 -4.38 -11.30 -11.55
C GLN A 72 -2.94 -10.79 -11.35
N HIS A 73 -2.00 -11.16 -12.22
CA HIS A 73 -0.63 -10.65 -12.19
C HIS A 73 -0.62 -9.17 -12.56
N ARG A 74 0.05 -8.36 -11.75
CA ARG A 74 0.13 -6.91 -11.96
C ARG A 74 1.50 -6.40 -11.52
N SER A 75 2.05 -5.46 -12.27
CA SER A 75 3.30 -4.81 -11.93
C SER A 75 3.14 -3.30 -11.91
N GLN A 76 3.97 -2.64 -11.10
CA GLN A 76 4.01 -1.19 -10.98
C GLN A 76 5.41 -0.75 -10.57
N VAL A 77 5.93 0.27 -11.22
CA VAL A 77 7.12 0.98 -10.78
C VAL A 77 6.71 2.23 -10.00
N PHE A 78 7.34 2.43 -8.85
CA PHE A 78 7.18 3.57 -7.96
C PHE A 78 8.47 4.39 -8.01
N TYR A 79 8.42 5.61 -8.56
CA TYR A 79 9.58 6.50 -8.63
C TYR A 79 9.67 7.35 -7.36
N GLY A 80 10.88 7.50 -6.81
CA GLY A 80 11.09 8.08 -5.46
C GLY A 80 10.63 9.53 -5.26
N LEU A 81 10.33 10.27 -6.34
CA LEU A 81 10.05 11.71 -6.29
C LEU A 81 8.57 12.09 -6.52
N ASP A 82 7.76 11.21 -7.13
CA ASP A 82 6.43 11.62 -7.64
C ASP A 82 5.25 11.25 -6.74
N ILE A 83 5.49 10.44 -5.72
CA ILE A 83 4.45 9.84 -4.89
C ILE A 83 4.94 9.57 -3.46
N PRO A 84 4.04 9.58 -2.46
CA PRO A 84 4.39 9.24 -1.09
C PRO A 84 4.93 7.81 -0.97
N PHE A 85 5.79 7.58 0.02
CA PHE A 85 6.28 6.23 0.31
C PHE A 85 5.12 5.31 0.72
N PHE A 86 4.99 4.16 0.05
CA PHE A 86 4.01 3.11 0.37
C PHE A 86 4.70 1.91 1.01
N SER A 87 4.13 1.39 2.09
CA SER A 87 4.55 0.11 2.68
C SER A 87 4.19 -1.05 1.74
N ALA A 88 4.86 -2.19 1.92
CA ALA A 88 4.58 -3.41 1.16
C ALA A 88 3.09 -3.79 1.14
N LYS A 89 2.40 -3.68 2.29
CA LYS A 89 0.95 -3.98 2.37
C LYS A 89 0.10 -2.98 1.58
N GLU A 90 0.47 -1.71 1.56
CA GLU A 90 -0.24 -0.68 0.79
C GLU A 90 -0.01 -0.86 -0.72
N ILE A 91 1.22 -1.19 -1.14
CA ILE A 91 1.54 -1.55 -2.53
C ILE A 91 0.71 -2.76 -2.96
N PHE A 92 0.69 -3.81 -2.14
CA PHE A 92 -0.18 -4.97 -2.37
C PHE A 92 -1.65 -4.54 -2.54
N ASN A 93 -2.17 -3.68 -1.68
CA ASN A 93 -3.55 -3.19 -1.78
C ASN A 93 -3.79 -2.36 -3.06
N LEU A 94 -2.85 -1.51 -3.47
CA LEU A 94 -2.91 -0.76 -4.74
C LEU A 94 -2.94 -1.70 -5.94
N LEU A 95 -2.05 -2.70 -5.97
CA LEU A 95 -2.00 -3.73 -7.01
C LEU A 95 -3.23 -4.62 -6.98
N GLN A 96 -3.94 -4.76 -5.87
CA GLN A 96 -5.26 -5.40 -5.80
C GLN A 96 -6.40 -4.48 -6.29
N GLY A 97 -6.11 -3.23 -6.68
CA GLY A 97 -7.09 -2.25 -7.14
C GLY A 97 -7.81 -1.52 -6.01
N ARG A 98 -7.30 -1.60 -4.78
CA ARG A 98 -7.86 -0.91 -3.61
C ARG A 98 -7.23 0.47 -3.46
N ALA A 99 -7.96 1.39 -2.84
CA ALA A 99 -7.47 2.72 -2.58
C ALA A 99 -6.69 2.79 -1.25
N VAL A 100 -5.60 3.54 -1.23
CA VAL A 100 -4.75 3.78 -0.05
C VAL A 100 -4.71 5.27 0.26
N TYR A 101 -4.99 5.63 1.51
CA TYR A 101 -4.89 7.00 1.99
C TYR A 101 -3.45 7.32 2.41
N LYS A 102 -2.93 8.45 1.94
CA LYS A 102 -1.65 9.00 2.36
C LYS A 102 -1.80 10.44 2.82
N ASN A 103 -1.09 10.74 3.90
CA ASN A 103 -0.77 12.08 4.34
C ASN A 103 0.74 12.25 4.18
N TYR A 104 1.18 13.23 3.41
CA TYR A 104 2.59 13.51 3.20
C TYR A 104 2.79 15.01 3.01
N THR A 105 3.95 15.50 3.43
CA THR A 105 4.30 16.91 3.27
C THR A 105 5.11 17.07 1.99
N ALA A 106 4.65 17.94 1.10
CA ALA A 106 5.37 18.32 -0.11
C ALA A 106 5.45 19.85 -0.15
N SER A 107 6.66 20.40 -0.31
CA SER A 107 6.89 21.86 -0.39
C SER A 107 6.22 22.65 0.74
N SER A 108 6.31 22.16 1.98
CA SER A 108 5.69 22.72 3.19
C SER A 108 4.14 22.65 3.25
N GLU A 109 3.49 22.03 2.28
CA GLU A 109 2.05 21.76 2.30
C GLU A 109 1.77 20.32 2.73
N ASN A 110 0.83 20.14 3.66
CA ASN A 110 0.34 18.82 4.06
C ASN A 110 -0.72 18.35 3.06
N LEU A 111 -0.34 17.40 2.21
CA LEU A 111 -1.20 16.82 1.19
C LEU A 111 -1.87 15.55 1.70
N ARG A 112 -3.19 15.46 1.50
CA ARG A 112 -4.02 14.34 1.93
C ARG A 112 -4.82 13.81 0.76
N PHE A 113 -4.50 12.61 0.33
CA PHE A 113 -5.16 11.99 -0.81
C PHE A 113 -5.36 10.49 -0.60
N TRP A 114 -6.42 9.98 -1.20
CA TRP A 114 -6.52 8.57 -1.52
C TRP A 114 -5.91 8.31 -2.90
N PHE A 115 -5.08 7.30 -2.99
CA PHE A 115 -4.41 6.84 -4.20
C PHE A 115 -5.00 5.51 -4.62
N GLN A 116 -5.27 5.34 -5.90
CA GLN A 116 -5.69 4.08 -6.49
C GLN A 116 -5.07 3.96 -7.88
N LEU A 117 -4.74 2.74 -8.32
CA LEU A 117 -4.29 2.49 -9.68
C LEU A 117 -5.50 2.33 -10.62
N ASP A 118 -5.46 3.03 -11.76
CA ASP A 118 -6.41 2.84 -12.86
C ASP A 118 -5.88 1.79 -13.82
N PHE A 119 -6.40 0.56 -13.71
CA PHE A 119 -5.98 -0.55 -14.57
C PHE A 119 -6.42 -0.42 -16.03
N SER A 120 -7.26 0.57 -16.36
CA SER A 120 -7.65 0.83 -17.75
C SER A 120 -6.68 1.77 -18.48
N ARG A 121 -5.74 2.40 -17.76
CA ARG A 121 -4.85 3.42 -18.31
C ARG A 121 -3.41 3.21 -17.85
N THR A 122 -2.51 3.03 -18.80
CA THR A 122 -1.07 3.02 -18.57
C THR A 122 -0.41 4.30 -19.07
N ASP A 123 0.77 4.62 -18.54
CA ASP A 123 1.67 5.60 -19.12
C ASP A 123 2.52 4.97 -20.26
N THR A 124 3.46 5.75 -20.81
CA THR A 124 4.36 5.32 -21.89
C THR A 124 5.34 4.22 -21.47
N LEU A 125 5.54 4.01 -20.17
CA LEU A 125 6.41 2.99 -19.60
C LEU A 125 5.61 1.74 -19.16
N GLY A 126 4.30 1.71 -19.41
CA GLY A 126 3.43 0.60 -19.05
C GLY A 126 2.97 0.60 -17.59
N ASN A 127 3.28 1.65 -16.81
CA ASN A 127 2.81 1.76 -15.43
C ASN A 127 1.35 2.21 -15.39
N TYR A 128 0.58 1.70 -14.43
CA TYR A 128 -0.79 2.16 -14.24
C TYR A 128 -0.82 3.60 -13.72
N LYS A 129 -1.78 4.39 -14.21
CA LYS A 129 -1.95 5.77 -13.74
C LYS A 129 -2.55 5.80 -12.35
N PHE A 130 -2.03 6.68 -11.50
CA PHE A 130 -2.66 6.99 -10.22
C PHE A 130 -3.88 7.89 -10.40
N VAL A 131 -5.00 7.48 -9.80
CA VAL A 131 -6.14 8.35 -9.52
C VAL A 131 -6.01 8.85 -8.09
N LYS A 132 -6.08 10.17 -7.92
CA LYS A 132 -6.05 10.84 -6.62
C LYS A 132 -7.45 11.31 -6.27
N TYR A 133 -7.94 10.94 -5.09
CA TYR A 133 -9.18 11.47 -4.54
C TYR A 133 -8.85 12.35 -3.34
N GLY A 134 -9.27 13.61 -3.40
CA GLY A 134 -9.05 14.59 -2.32
C GLY A 134 -9.99 14.41 -1.13
N ASP A 135 -10.01 15.43 -0.27
CA ASP A 135 -10.67 15.42 1.05
C ASP A 135 -12.20 15.26 1.03
N THR A 136 -12.85 15.27 -0.15
CA THR A 136 -14.30 15.03 -0.26
C THR A 136 -14.73 13.62 0.19
N TYR A 137 -13.79 12.66 0.23
CA TYR A 137 -14.04 11.34 0.80
C TYR A 137 -13.65 11.27 2.28
N ASN A 138 -14.59 11.65 3.15
CA ASN A 138 -14.42 11.49 4.60
C ASN A 138 -14.89 10.10 5.05
N LEU A 139 -13.93 9.20 5.28
CA LEU A 139 -14.21 7.81 5.67
C LEU A 139 -15.00 7.71 6.99
N ASP A 140 -14.75 8.58 7.97
CA ASP A 140 -15.45 8.57 9.26
C ASP A 140 -16.95 8.84 9.07
N THR A 141 -17.24 9.92 8.34
CA THR A 141 -18.61 10.32 7.99
C THR A 141 -19.31 9.29 7.10
N ILE A 142 -18.57 8.57 6.26
CA ILE A 142 -19.15 7.50 5.44
C ILE A 142 -19.49 6.30 6.32
N LEU A 143 -18.58 5.87 7.20
CA LEU A 143 -18.81 4.72 8.07
C LEU A 143 -19.95 4.93 9.06
N SER A 144 -20.19 6.16 9.55
CA SER A 144 -21.29 6.46 10.45
C SER A 144 -22.69 6.18 9.86
N LYS A 145 -22.79 6.07 8.53
CA LYS A 145 -24.03 5.71 7.82
C LYS A 145 -24.33 4.21 7.83
N TYR A 146 -23.40 3.38 8.31
CA TYR A 146 -23.52 1.93 8.34
C TYR A 146 -23.67 1.41 9.78
N PRO A 147 -24.45 0.35 10.02
CA PRO A 147 -24.70 -0.17 11.35
C PRO A 147 -23.54 -1.05 11.86
N VAL A 148 -22.32 -0.53 11.87
CA VAL A 148 -21.10 -1.26 12.24
C VAL A 148 -20.87 -1.19 13.75
N LYS A 149 -20.83 -2.36 14.41
CA LYS A 149 -20.70 -2.49 15.87
C LYS A 149 -19.41 -1.89 16.39
N GLU A 150 -18.31 -2.05 15.66
CA GLU A 150 -16.96 -1.61 16.02
C GLU A 150 -16.86 -0.09 16.14
N LEU A 151 -17.75 0.67 15.48
CA LEU A 151 -17.78 2.15 15.59
C LEU A 151 -18.18 2.65 16.97
N ARG A 152 -18.80 1.81 17.81
CA ARG A 152 -19.26 2.18 19.16
C ARG A 152 -18.13 2.24 20.19
N LYS A 153 -16.97 1.62 19.89
CA LYS A 153 -15.79 1.64 20.77
C LYS A 153 -14.66 2.42 20.08
N GLN A 154 -14.14 3.44 20.74
CA GLN A 154 -13.16 4.35 20.12
C GLN A 154 -11.89 3.64 19.63
N GLU A 155 -11.38 2.68 20.38
CA GLU A 155 -10.21 1.89 19.99
C GLU A 155 -10.46 1.07 18.73
N LEU A 156 -11.60 0.36 18.68
CA LEU A 156 -11.98 -0.46 17.53
C LEU A 156 -12.27 0.41 16.29
N LYS A 157 -12.93 1.56 16.48
CA LYS A 157 -13.14 2.55 15.42
C LYS A 157 -11.82 3.04 14.84
N THR A 158 -10.86 3.38 15.71
CA THR A 158 -9.53 3.86 15.30
C THR A 158 -8.78 2.79 14.52
N ALA A 159 -8.75 1.55 15.02
CA ALA A 159 -8.13 0.42 14.34
C ALA A 159 -8.77 0.14 12.97
N LEU A 160 -10.11 0.18 12.89
CA LEU A 160 -10.85 0.03 11.64
C LEU A 160 -10.47 1.12 10.62
N LEU A 161 -10.51 2.39 11.03
CA LEU A 161 -10.16 3.52 10.17
C LEU A 161 -8.72 3.41 9.66
N LEU A 162 -7.76 3.07 10.51
CA LEU A 162 -6.36 2.88 10.12
C LEU A 162 -6.20 1.73 9.13
N SER A 163 -6.89 0.61 9.35
CA SER A 163 -6.84 -0.55 8.45
C SER A 163 -7.40 -0.22 7.07
N LEU A 164 -8.57 0.45 7.02
CA LEU A 164 -9.20 0.86 5.77
C LEU A 164 -8.40 1.93 5.03
N LYS A 165 -7.78 2.87 5.75
CA LYS A 165 -6.86 3.87 5.17
C LYS A 165 -5.64 3.21 4.51
N LYS A 166 -5.14 2.10 5.05
CA LYS A 166 -4.08 1.32 4.39
C LYS A 166 -4.58 0.54 3.16
N GLY A 167 -5.86 0.61 2.83
CA GLY A 167 -6.48 -0.11 1.70
C GLY A 167 -6.82 -1.58 2.00
N ASN A 168 -6.85 -1.97 3.28
CA ASN A 168 -7.18 -3.34 3.65
C ASN A 168 -8.67 -3.64 3.49
N ILE A 169 -8.97 -4.93 3.31
CA ILE A 169 -10.30 -5.49 3.55
C ILE A 169 -10.37 -5.84 5.05
N HIS A 170 -11.32 -5.25 5.78
CA HIS A 170 -11.41 -5.39 7.24
C HIS A 170 -12.71 -6.09 7.64
N PRO A 171 -12.67 -7.10 8.52
CA PRO A 171 -13.87 -7.75 9.05
C PRO A 171 -14.58 -6.83 10.04
N VAL A 172 -15.91 -6.76 9.94
CA VAL A 172 -16.77 -5.93 10.79
C VAL A 172 -18.08 -6.65 11.09
N THR A 173 -18.78 -6.20 12.13
CA THR A 173 -20.05 -6.76 12.55
C THR A 173 -21.18 -5.77 12.30
N PHE A 174 -22.10 -6.09 11.40
CA PHE A 174 -23.29 -5.29 11.15
C PHE A 174 -24.39 -5.65 12.15
N VAL A 175 -25.10 -4.65 12.67
CA VAL A 175 -26.22 -4.81 13.60
C VAL A 175 -27.52 -4.44 12.86
N LYS A 176 -28.29 -5.44 12.42
CA LYS A 176 -29.58 -5.21 11.75
C LYS A 176 -30.71 -5.76 12.61
N GLU A 177 -31.61 -4.87 13.06
CA GLU A 177 -32.84 -5.14 13.81
C GLU A 177 -32.64 -5.91 15.13
N THR A 178 -32.12 -7.13 15.09
CA THR A 178 -31.66 -7.94 16.24
C THR A 178 -30.55 -8.95 15.90
N LYS A 179 -30.08 -9.00 14.65
CA LYS A 179 -29.07 -9.97 14.17
C LYS A 179 -27.70 -9.32 14.00
N LEU A 180 -26.67 -10.07 14.38
CA LEU A 180 -25.28 -9.74 14.13
C LEU A 180 -24.82 -10.45 12.86
N GLU A 181 -24.38 -9.68 11.88
CA GLU A 181 -23.92 -10.20 10.60
C GLU A 181 -22.45 -9.82 10.37
N LYS A 182 -21.55 -10.81 10.30
CA LYS A 182 -20.15 -10.56 9.99
C LYS A 182 -19.99 -10.29 8.50
N LYS A 183 -19.29 -9.22 8.16
CA LYS A 183 -19.00 -8.77 6.79
C LYS A 183 -17.55 -8.35 6.67
N PHE A 184 -17.07 -8.27 5.45
CA PHE A 184 -15.82 -7.59 5.14
C PHE A 184 -16.12 -6.26 4.46
N ILE A 185 -15.35 -5.22 4.77
CA ILE A 185 -15.49 -3.91 4.12
C ILE A 185 -14.13 -3.37 3.67
N CYS A 186 -14.13 -2.56 2.61
CA CYS A 186 -12.97 -1.76 2.21
C CYS A 186 -13.40 -0.36 1.73
N ALA A 187 -12.49 0.61 1.80
CA ALA A 187 -12.75 1.97 1.32
C ALA A 187 -12.95 2.00 -0.21
N SER A 188 -13.88 2.85 -0.67
CA SER A 188 -14.17 3.06 -2.09
C SER A 188 -14.34 4.56 -2.42
N PRO A 189 -13.23 5.32 -2.47
CA PRO A 189 -13.26 6.74 -2.82
C PRO A 189 -13.90 7.04 -4.17
N ALA A 190 -13.68 6.17 -5.17
CA ALA A 190 -14.26 6.28 -6.51
C ALA A 190 -15.79 6.44 -6.51
N THR A 191 -16.46 5.68 -5.64
CA THR A 191 -17.93 5.67 -5.52
C THR A 191 -18.44 6.50 -4.33
N LYS A 192 -17.53 7.22 -3.64
CA LYS A 192 -17.82 7.95 -2.41
C LYS A 192 -18.55 7.13 -1.32
N SER A 193 -18.21 5.83 -1.24
CA SER A 193 -18.83 4.86 -0.33
C SER A 193 -17.82 3.83 0.19
N ILE A 194 -18.29 2.74 0.82
CA ILE A 194 -17.49 1.55 1.09
C ILE A 194 -17.99 0.39 0.22
N LYS A 195 -17.09 -0.56 -0.08
CA LYS A 195 -17.48 -1.87 -0.63
C LYS A 195 -17.74 -2.83 0.53
N ILE A 196 -18.75 -3.68 0.40
CA ILE A 196 -19.15 -4.66 1.40
C ILE A 196 -19.14 -6.04 0.73
N PHE A 197 -18.51 -7.01 1.37
CA PHE A 197 -18.41 -8.39 0.90
C PHE A 197 -18.99 -9.35 1.94
N PRO A 198 -19.59 -10.48 1.53
CA PRO A 198 -19.95 -11.55 2.44
C PRO A 198 -18.71 -12.18 3.08
N LEU A 199 -18.90 -12.89 4.20
CA LEU A 199 -17.88 -13.80 4.71
C LEU A 199 -17.70 -14.92 3.66
N ARG A 200 -16.48 -15.10 3.15
CA ARG A 200 -16.13 -16.24 2.30
C ARG A 200 -15.87 -17.47 3.15
#